data_AF-A0A2G8SLL4-F1
#
_entry.id   AF-A0A2G8SLL4-F1
#
_cell.length_a   1.000
_cell.length_b   1.000
_cell.length_c   1.000
_cell.angle_alpha   90.00
_cell.angle_beta   90.00
_cell.angle_gamma   90.00
#
_symmetry.space_group_name_H-M   'P 1'
#
loop_
_entity.id
_entity.type
_entity.pdbx_description
1 polymer ?
#
loop_
_entity_poly.entity_id
_entity_poly.type
_entity_poly.pdbx_seq_one_letter_code
_entity_poly.pdbx_strand_id
1 'polypeptide(L)'
;MADDIVNVKGIRGMLPPSRSTTLPILAIATHVEITILYDKYEMRFSQTGSPISTLTAGIDVSESPSWDPDTGLRDLVECFGRAPLTSLTVGILHPHLVVDAWERVFRTFPLLEDLDIDGEYEFSQVFLGLHAASSKEHEGSSVACPNLRQVSAVGLGVTEAYEAMRECFQYRADRGARLQVLDLSMLVNKDLPSETLCGFVADLRQAVECLRVEDN
;
A
#
# COMPACT_ATOMS: atom_id res chain seq x y z
N MET A 1 -23.90 30.36 19.41
CA MET A 1 -23.63 28.95 19.07
C MET A 1 -22.25 28.93 18.47
N ALA A 2 -21.27 28.43 19.21
CA ALA A 2 -19.98 28.11 18.60
C ALA A 2 -20.24 26.86 17.76
N ASP A 3 -19.99 26.94 16.46
CA ASP A 3 -19.88 25.73 15.64
C ASP A 3 -18.70 24.95 16.21
N ASP A 4 -19.00 23.79 16.81
CA ASP A 4 -18.01 22.77 17.07
C ASP A 4 -17.51 22.30 15.71
N ILE A 5 -16.53 23.01 15.16
CA ILE A 5 -15.71 22.52 14.06
C ILE A 5 -14.99 21.30 14.65
N VAL A 6 -15.59 20.13 14.47
CA VAL A 6 -14.95 18.86 14.79
C VAL A 6 -13.66 18.84 14.00
N ASN A 7 -12.53 18.95 14.71
CA ASN A 7 -11.20 18.82 14.11
C ASN A 7 -11.01 17.34 13.75
N VAL A 8 -11.58 16.95 12.60
CA VAL A 8 -11.52 15.60 12.06
C VAL A 8 -10.10 15.37 11.55
N LYS A 9 -9.24 14.81 12.41
CA LYS A 9 -7.89 14.37 12.05
C LYS A 9 -7.93 12.98 11.38
N GLY A 10 -8.54 12.91 10.20
CA GLY A 10 -8.66 11.69 9.39
C GLY A 10 -10.04 11.02 9.42
N ILE A 11 -10.25 10.08 8.50
CA ILE A 11 -11.50 9.31 8.31
C ILE A 11 -11.90 8.62 9.61
N ARG A 12 -10.92 8.15 10.40
CA ARG A 12 -11.18 7.53 11.70
C ARG A 12 -12.01 8.41 12.65
N GLY A 13 -11.86 9.74 12.55
CA GLY A 13 -12.56 10.71 13.38
C GLY A 13 -14.02 10.89 12.97
N MET A 14 -14.37 10.48 11.75
CA MET A 14 -15.74 10.49 11.23
C MET A 14 -16.50 9.21 11.58
N LEU A 15 -15.79 8.13 11.91
CA LEU A 15 -16.41 6.85 12.20
C LEU A 15 -16.99 6.83 13.62
N PRO A 16 -18.18 6.22 13.82
CA PRO A 16 -18.81 6.12 15.13
C PRO A 16 -17.92 5.34 16.11
N PRO A 17 -17.95 5.62 17.43
CA PRO A 17 -17.09 4.94 18.42
C PRO A 17 -17.23 3.41 18.42
N SER A 18 -18.42 2.89 18.11
CA SER A 18 -18.72 1.45 18.02
C SER A 18 -18.62 0.93 16.58
N ARG A 19 -17.49 1.20 15.91
CA ARG A 19 -17.25 0.96 14.47
C ARG A 19 -17.68 -0.43 14.00
N SER A 20 -17.26 -1.48 14.70
CA SER A 20 -17.57 -2.87 14.33
C SER A 20 -19.06 -3.22 14.41
N THR A 21 -19.83 -2.50 15.24
CA THR A 21 -21.27 -2.73 15.41
C THR A 21 -22.07 -1.89 14.43
N THR A 22 -21.66 -0.64 14.19
CA THR A 22 -22.38 0.28 13.30
C THR A 22 -22.03 0.06 11.83
N LEU A 23 -20.79 -0.35 11.55
CA LEU A 23 -20.27 -0.60 10.21
C LEU A 23 -19.58 -1.97 10.17
N PRO A 24 -20.34 -3.09 10.20
CA PRO A 24 -19.76 -4.45 10.17
C PRO A 24 -18.85 -4.69 8.97
N ILE A 25 -19.09 -3.98 7.87
CA ILE A 25 -18.28 -3.99 6.66
C ILE A 25 -16.79 -3.73 6.93
N LEU A 26 -16.44 -2.89 7.91
CA LEU A 26 -15.04 -2.61 8.28
C LEU A 26 -14.30 -3.85 8.81
N ALA A 27 -15.03 -4.84 9.35
CA ALA A 27 -14.46 -6.07 9.88
C ALA A 27 -14.44 -7.22 8.87
N ILE A 28 -15.15 -7.10 7.74
CA ILE A 28 -15.28 -8.16 6.73
C ILE A 28 -14.78 -7.74 5.35
N ALA A 29 -14.28 -6.50 5.20
CA ALA A 29 -13.71 -6.01 3.96
C ALA A 29 -12.53 -6.87 3.54
N THR A 30 -12.50 -7.23 2.27
CA THR A 30 -11.41 -7.99 1.63
C THR A 30 -10.64 -7.14 0.64
N HIS A 31 -11.24 -6.04 0.18
CA HIS A 31 -10.60 -5.06 -0.69
C HIS A 31 -10.76 -3.65 -0.12
N VAL A 32 -9.66 -2.90 -0.11
CA VAL A 32 -9.62 -1.49 0.28
C VAL A 32 -8.83 -0.71 -0.76
N GLU A 33 -9.39 0.40 -1.22
CA GLU A 33 -8.74 1.40 -2.05
C GLU A 33 -8.60 2.67 -1.21
N ILE A 34 -7.39 3.23 -1.17
CA ILE A 34 -7.11 4.52 -0.53
C ILE A 34 -6.61 5.47 -1.59
N THR A 35 -7.18 6.66 -1.66
CA THR A 35 -6.69 7.74 -2.50
C THR A 35 -6.29 8.91 -1.62
N ILE A 36 -5.02 9.30 -1.66
CA ILE A 36 -4.46 10.44 -0.94
C ILE A 36 -3.94 11.44 -1.98
N LEU A 37 -4.75 12.46 -2.25
CA LEU A 37 -4.42 13.60 -3.10
C LEU A 37 -4.17 14.84 -2.22
N TYR A 38 -3.66 15.91 -2.82
CA TYR A 38 -3.36 17.17 -2.12
C TYR A 38 -4.55 17.75 -1.34
N ASP A 39 -5.74 17.67 -1.92
CA ASP A 39 -6.98 18.27 -1.43
C ASP A 39 -8.04 17.22 -1.08
N LYS A 40 -7.72 15.93 -1.22
CA LYS A 40 -8.70 14.86 -1.09
C LYS A 40 -8.11 13.62 -0.44
N TYR A 41 -8.82 13.10 0.55
CA TYR A 41 -8.53 11.81 1.14
C TYR A 41 -9.78 10.92 1.09
N GLU A 42 -9.70 9.80 0.38
CA GLU A 42 -10.82 8.88 0.22
C GLU A 42 -10.41 7.45 0.54
N MET A 43 -11.30 6.71 1.18
CA MET A 43 -11.22 5.27 1.35
C MET A 43 -12.49 4.63 0.78
N ARG A 44 -12.29 3.72 -0.16
CA ARG A 44 -13.34 2.82 -0.63
C ARG A 44 -13.03 1.42 -0.16
N PHE A 45 -14.05 0.67 0.19
CA PHE A 45 -13.84 -0.69 0.63
C PHE A 45 -15.05 -1.56 0.33
N SER A 46 -14.76 -2.82 0.05
CA SER A 46 -15.74 -3.78 -0.40
C SER A 46 -15.41 -5.20 0.06
N GLN A 47 -16.42 -6.07 -0.09
CA GLN A 47 -16.30 -7.49 0.17
C GLN A 47 -16.42 -8.26 -1.14
N THR A 48 -15.40 -9.05 -1.46
CA THR A 48 -15.36 -9.91 -2.65
C THR A 48 -16.53 -10.89 -2.62
N GLY A 49 -17.27 -11.00 -3.72
CA GLY A 49 -18.44 -11.86 -3.82
C GLY A 49 -19.77 -11.24 -3.34
N SER A 50 -19.75 -9.99 -2.86
CA SER A 50 -20.97 -9.21 -2.62
C SER A 50 -21.17 -8.15 -3.70
N PRO A 51 -22.25 -8.22 -4.51
CA PRO A 51 -22.52 -7.23 -5.55
C PRO A 51 -22.95 -5.85 -5.01
N ILE A 52 -23.15 -5.68 -3.69
CA ILE A 52 -23.90 -4.55 -3.10
C ILE A 52 -23.16 -3.83 -1.96
N SER A 53 -21.88 -4.13 -1.69
CA SER A 53 -21.26 -3.63 -0.45
C SER A 53 -20.00 -2.81 -0.71
N THR A 54 -20.11 -1.73 -1.48
CA THR A 54 -19.07 -0.69 -1.50
C THR A 54 -19.47 0.43 -0.55
N LEU A 55 -18.64 0.70 0.46
CA LEU A 55 -18.76 1.90 1.27
C LEU A 55 -17.60 2.83 0.92
N THR A 56 -17.92 4.10 0.74
CA THR A 56 -16.94 5.17 0.52
C THR A 56 -16.98 6.12 1.70
N ALA A 57 -15.84 6.37 2.31
CA ALA A 57 -15.63 7.45 3.27
C ALA A 57 -14.61 8.42 2.67
N GLY A 58 -14.89 9.72 2.72
CA GLY A 58 -14.01 10.72 2.13
C GLY A 58 -14.01 12.02 2.92
N ILE A 59 -12.86 12.68 2.92
CA ILE A 59 -12.64 14.01 3.45
C ILE A 59 -12.13 14.87 2.29
N ASP A 60 -12.84 15.97 2.06
CA ASP A 60 -12.36 17.07 1.22
C ASP A 60 -11.59 18.03 2.12
N VAL A 61 -10.35 18.33 1.72
CA VAL A 61 -9.36 19.07 2.49
C VAL A 61 -9.01 20.40 1.80
N SER A 62 -9.94 20.94 1.02
CA SER A 62 -9.80 22.18 0.24
C SER A 62 -9.19 23.40 0.97
N GLU A 63 -9.13 23.39 2.31
CA GLU A 63 -8.56 24.49 3.10
C GLU A 63 -7.45 24.11 4.12
N SER A 64 -6.94 22.87 4.19
CA SER A 64 -5.93 22.50 5.21
C SER A 64 -4.52 22.30 4.63
N PRO A 65 -3.55 23.18 4.94
CA PRO A 65 -2.23 23.18 4.31
C PRO A 65 -1.23 22.16 4.88
N SER A 66 -1.61 21.23 5.75
CA SER A 66 -0.67 20.23 6.29
C SER A 66 -1.36 18.92 6.69
N TRP A 67 -1.90 18.22 5.70
CA TRP A 67 -2.30 16.83 5.89
C TRP A 67 -1.06 15.96 6.09
N ASP A 68 -0.98 15.27 7.23
CA ASP A 68 0.05 14.26 7.49
C ASP A 68 -0.27 13.00 6.65
N PRO A 69 0.49 12.69 5.59
CA PRO A 69 0.19 11.57 4.69
C PRO A 69 0.18 10.23 5.44
N ASP A 70 0.92 10.12 6.55
CA ASP A 70 0.90 8.92 7.41
C ASP A 70 -0.47 8.69 8.06
N THR A 71 -1.32 9.73 8.14
CA THR A 71 -2.69 9.60 8.62
C THR A 71 -3.49 8.62 7.77
N GLY A 72 -3.24 8.58 6.45
CA GLY A 72 -3.97 7.68 5.55
C GLY A 72 -3.72 6.19 5.87
N LEU A 73 -2.44 5.82 6.00
CA LEU A 73 -2.05 4.45 6.35
C LEU A 73 -2.38 4.10 7.81
N ARG A 74 -2.32 5.08 8.72
CA ARG A 74 -2.73 4.91 10.11
C ARG A 74 -4.22 4.61 10.22
N ASP A 75 -5.04 5.37 9.51
CA ASP A 75 -6.49 5.16 9.44
C ASP A 75 -6.82 3.80 8.81
N LEU A 76 -6.07 3.36 7.79
CA LEU A 76 -6.21 2.02 7.21
C LEU A 76 -6.06 0.95 8.29
N VAL A 77 -4.94 0.99 9.03
CA VAL A 77 -4.63 0.01 10.09
C VAL A 77 -5.68 0.07 11.21
N GLU A 78 -6.08 1.26 11.64
CA GLU A 78 -7.03 1.43 12.74
C GLU A 78 -8.47 1.05 12.35
N CYS A 79 -8.88 1.27 11.10
CA CYS A 79 -10.22 0.97 10.65
C CYS A 79 -10.38 -0.50 10.24
N PHE A 80 -9.36 -1.07 9.60
CA PHE A 80 -9.44 -2.39 8.98
C PHE A 80 -8.56 -3.44 9.65
N GLY A 81 -7.86 -3.16 10.74
CA GLY A 81 -6.86 -4.08 11.32
C GLY A 81 -7.38 -5.44 11.82
N ARG A 82 -8.69 -5.70 11.72
CA ARG A 82 -9.32 -7.01 11.96
C ARG A 82 -9.91 -7.64 10.71
N ALA A 83 -9.92 -6.92 9.60
CA ALA A 83 -10.48 -7.36 8.34
C ALA A 83 -9.56 -8.37 7.66
N PRO A 84 -10.12 -9.37 6.97
CA PRO A 84 -9.36 -10.32 6.17
C PRO A 84 -8.95 -9.70 4.83
N LEU A 85 -8.17 -8.61 4.89
CA LEU A 85 -7.79 -7.85 3.70
C LEU A 85 -6.89 -8.69 2.78
N THR A 86 -7.35 -8.93 1.56
CA THR A 86 -6.61 -9.67 0.52
C THR A 86 -6.15 -8.76 -0.61
N SER A 87 -6.75 -7.60 -0.80
CA SER A 87 -6.40 -6.66 -1.85
C SER A 87 -6.34 -5.22 -1.32
N LEU A 88 -5.25 -4.52 -1.62
CA LEU A 88 -5.04 -3.13 -1.24
C LEU A 88 -4.58 -2.31 -2.44
N THR A 89 -5.33 -1.26 -2.76
CA THR A 89 -4.95 -0.25 -3.75
C THR A 89 -4.63 1.05 -3.03
N VAL A 90 -3.50 1.68 -3.35
CA VAL A 90 -3.06 2.92 -2.71
C VAL A 90 -2.64 3.92 -3.78
N GLY A 91 -3.53 4.89 -4.04
CA GLY A 91 -3.29 6.06 -4.89
C GLY A 91 -2.65 7.20 -4.09
N ILE A 92 -1.41 7.57 -4.35
CA ILE A 92 -0.66 8.58 -3.57
C ILE A 92 -0.02 9.63 -4.48
N LEU A 93 -0.42 10.89 -4.28
CA LEU A 93 0.26 12.06 -4.87
C LEU A 93 1.15 12.78 -3.86
N HIS A 94 1.60 12.11 -2.80
CA HIS A 94 2.44 12.73 -1.76
C HIS A 94 3.79 12.00 -1.59
N PRO A 95 4.94 12.69 -1.71
CA PRO A 95 6.27 12.06 -1.80
C PRO A 95 6.85 11.45 -0.50
N HIS A 96 6.10 11.38 0.61
CA HIS A 96 6.72 11.26 1.94
C HIS A 96 5.99 10.30 2.91
N LEU A 97 5.63 9.11 2.45
CA LEU A 97 5.23 8.05 3.40
C LEU A 97 6.47 7.37 3.96
N VAL A 98 6.53 7.21 5.28
CA VAL A 98 7.71 6.61 5.94
C VAL A 98 7.64 5.07 5.97
N VAL A 99 8.82 4.42 5.92
CA VAL A 99 8.98 2.96 6.03
C VAL A 99 8.15 2.35 7.17
N ASP A 100 8.15 2.96 8.35
CA ASP A 100 7.46 2.46 9.54
C ASP A 100 5.93 2.36 9.36
N ALA A 101 5.34 3.25 8.56
CA ALA A 101 3.91 3.24 8.28
C ALA A 101 3.55 2.02 7.41
N TRP A 102 4.33 1.78 6.35
CA TRP A 102 4.20 0.61 5.49
C TRP A 102 4.48 -0.71 6.21
N GLU A 103 5.53 -0.74 7.03
CA GLU A 103 5.82 -1.91 7.87
C GLU A 103 4.60 -2.29 8.73
N ARG A 104 3.95 -1.30 9.35
CA ARG A 104 2.74 -1.52 10.15
C ARG A 104 1.59 -2.07 9.32
N VAL A 105 1.39 -1.58 8.09
CA VAL A 105 0.37 -2.09 7.17
C VAL A 105 0.59 -3.58 6.91
N PHE A 106 1.79 -3.98 6.46
CA PHE A 106 2.06 -5.38 6.12
C PHE A 106 1.98 -6.34 7.31
N ARG A 107 2.32 -5.88 8.52
CA ARG A 107 2.11 -6.65 9.75
C ARG A 107 0.65 -6.82 10.11
N THR A 108 -0.16 -5.81 9.82
CA THR A 108 -1.58 -5.80 10.16
C THR A 108 -2.39 -6.69 9.21
N PHE A 109 -1.98 -6.79 7.95
CA PHE A 109 -2.71 -7.51 6.90
C PHE A 109 -1.93 -8.72 6.37
N PRO A 110 -1.80 -9.81 7.16
CA PRO A 110 -1.03 -10.98 6.74
C PRO A 110 -1.67 -11.77 5.60
N LEU A 111 -2.96 -11.55 5.31
CA LEU A 111 -3.69 -12.22 4.23
C LEU A 111 -3.60 -11.48 2.88
N LEU A 112 -2.85 -10.39 2.80
CA LEU A 112 -2.73 -9.61 1.57
C LEU A 112 -2.15 -10.47 0.42
N GLU A 113 -2.88 -10.54 -0.68
CA GLU A 113 -2.57 -11.28 -1.90
C GLU A 113 -2.18 -10.35 -3.05
N ASP A 114 -2.85 -9.20 -3.13
CA ASP A 114 -2.74 -8.26 -4.24
C ASP A 114 -2.48 -6.84 -3.70
N LEU A 115 -1.40 -6.20 -4.16
CA LEU A 115 -1.04 -4.82 -3.83
C LEU A 115 -0.94 -4.00 -5.10
N ASP A 116 -1.63 -2.87 -5.16
CA ASP A 116 -1.59 -1.94 -6.29
C ASP A 116 -1.21 -0.55 -5.78
N ILE A 117 -0.10 -0.02 -6.25
CA ILE A 117 0.42 1.29 -5.90
C ILE A 117 0.33 2.17 -7.13
N ASP A 118 -0.46 3.23 -7.04
CA ASP A 118 -0.61 4.22 -8.10
C ASP A 118 -0.14 5.58 -7.58
N GLY A 119 0.82 6.21 -8.23
CA GLY A 119 1.26 7.53 -7.82
C GLY A 119 2.25 8.18 -8.77
N GLU A 120 2.37 9.50 -8.69
CA GLU A 120 3.35 10.27 -9.46
C GLU A 120 4.75 10.27 -8.83
N TYR A 121 4.95 9.56 -7.71
CA TYR A 121 6.14 9.64 -6.88
C TYR A 121 6.88 8.31 -6.76
N GLU A 122 8.02 8.41 -6.10
CA GLU A 122 8.93 7.33 -5.74
C GLU A 122 8.28 6.39 -4.70
N PHE A 123 8.44 5.07 -4.87
CA PHE A 123 7.72 4.05 -4.08
C PHE A 123 8.62 3.06 -3.31
N SER A 124 9.92 3.34 -3.17
CA SER A 124 10.89 2.52 -2.39
C SER A 124 10.39 2.23 -0.99
N GLN A 125 9.74 3.21 -0.36
CA GLN A 125 9.26 3.14 1.01
C GLN A 125 8.26 1.98 1.23
N VAL A 126 7.47 1.64 0.20
CA VAL A 126 6.56 0.50 0.20
C VAL A 126 7.36 -0.80 0.35
N PHE A 127 8.39 -0.97 -0.48
CA PHE A 127 9.21 -2.18 -0.52
C PHE A 127 10.15 -2.30 0.67
N LEU A 128 10.71 -1.19 1.14
CA LEU A 128 11.47 -1.11 2.39
C LEU A 128 10.57 -1.50 3.58
N GLY A 129 9.33 -1.02 3.61
CA GLY A 129 8.37 -1.37 4.65
C GLY A 129 8.00 -2.85 4.65
N LEU A 130 7.77 -3.44 3.47
CA LEU A 130 7.51 -4.87 3.31
C LEU A 130 8.72 -5.73 3.73
N HIS A 131 9.92 -5.29 3.37
CA HIS A 131 11.16 -5.96 3.79
C HIS A 131 11.32 -5.90 5.31
N ALA A 132 11.16 -4.71 5.92
CA ALA A 132 11.23 -4.52 7.37
C ALA A 132 10.19 -5.37 8.12
N ALA A 133 8.96 -5.45 7.60
CA ALA A 133 7.92 -6.30 8.16
C ALA A 133 8.27 -7.79 8.09
N SER A 134 8.99 -8.20 7.05
CA SER A 134 9.40 -9.59 6.83
C SER A 134 10.70 -9.97 7.57
N SER A 135 11.54 -9.00 7.92
CA SER A 135 12.88 -9.25 8.45
C SER A 135 12.99 -9.26 9.96
N LYS A 136 12.08 -8.59 10.69
CA LYS A 136 12.10 -8.62 12.17
C LYS A 136 11.72 -10.01 12.67
N GLU A 137 12.59 -10.59 13.49
CA GLU A 137 12.40 -11.89 14.12
C GLU A 137 11.14 -11.89 14.99
N HIS A 138 10.06 -12.48 14.48
CA HIS A 138 8.96 -12.96 15.31
C HIS A 138 9.06 -14.49 15.40
N GLU A 139 8.95 -14.99 16.62
CA GLU A 139 8.98 -16.41 16.98
C GLU A 139 8.12 -17.23 15.99
N GLY A 140 8.75 -17.91 15.04
CA GLY A 140 8.05 -18.75 14.05
C GLY A 140 8.34 -18.52 12.56
N SER A 141 9.24 -17.60 12.18
CA SER A 141 9.77 -17.53 10.79
C SER A 141 8.69 -17.40 9.70
N SER A 142 7.76 -16.47 9.84
CA SER A 142 6.85 -16.09 8.75
C SER A 142 7.32 -14.77 8.16
N VAL A 143 7.57 -14.74 6.85
CA VAL A 143 7.62 -13.47 6.10
C VAL A 143 6.27 -12.74 6.29
N ALA A 144 6.26 -11.41 6.21
CA ALA A 144 5.01 -10.67 6.21
C ALA A 144 4.23 -10.95 4.93
N CYS A 145 2.89 -10.95 4.97
CA CYS A 145 2.04 -11.21 3.80
C CYS A 145 2.52 -12.42 2.95
N PRO A 146 2.58 -13.64 3.51
CA PRO A 146 3.13 -14.81 2.81
C PRO A 146 2.37 -15.16 1.52
N ASN A 147 1.11 -14.74 1.40
CA ASN A 147 0.26 -14.99 0.22
C ASN A 147 0.33 -13.87 -0.83
N LEU A 148 1.14 -12.82 -0.62
CA LEU A 148 1.28 -11.73 -1.57
C LEU A 148 1.86 -12.27 -2.87
N ARG A 149 1.01 -12.35 -3.89
CA ARG A 149 1.30 -12.96 -5.20
C ARG A 149 1.44 -11.92 -6.31
N GLN A 150 0.74 -10.79 -6.18
CA GLN A 150 0.72 -9.75 -7.21
C GLN A 150 1.04 -8.39 -6.60
N VAL A 151 1.99 -7.70 -7.24
CA VAL A 151 2.27 -6.29 -6.99
C VAL A 151 2.20 -5.55 -8.31
N SER A 152 1.42 -4.47 -8.35
CA SER A 152 1.41 -3.47 -9.42
C SER A 152 1.95 -2.17 -8.85
N ALA A 153 2.86 -1.52 -9.58
CA ALA A 153 3.40 -0.22 -9.22
C ALA A 153 3.47 0.68 -10.44
N VAL A 154 2.77 1.81 -10.35
CA VAL A 154 2.79 2.93 -11.30
C VAL A 154 3.48 4.10 -10.61
N GLY A 155 4.52 4.66 -11.22
CA GLY A 155 5.18 5.85 -10.68
C GLY A 155 6.61 6.09 -11.16
N LEU A 156 7.46 6.65 -10.29
CA LEU A 156 8.84 7.01 -10.66
C LEU A 156 9.81 5.84 -10.41
N GLY A 157 10.39 5.33 -11.50
CA GLY A 157 11.50 4.37 -11.44
C GLY A 157 12.83 5.06 -11.18
N VAL A 158 13.26 5.10 -9.92
CA VAL A 158 14.62 5.54 -9.51
C VAL A 158 15.42 4.35 -9.00
N THR A 159 16.75 4.47 -8.96
CA THR A 159 17.68 3.44 -8.49
C THR A 159 17.24 2.83 -7.16
N GLU A 160 16.89 3.69 -6.19
CA GLU A 160 16.51 3.32 -4.84
C GLU A 160 15.25 2.43 -4.82
N ALA A 161 14.29 2.69 -5.71
CA ALA A 161 13.08 1.88 -5.84
C ALA A 161 13.41 0.48 -6.36
N TYR A 162 14.27 0.37 -7.38
CA TYR A 162 14.69 -0.93 -7.92
C TYR A 162 15.51 -1.74 -6.92
N GLU A 163 16.43 -1.09 -6.20
CA GLU A 163 17.21 -1.75 -5.15
C GLU A 163 16.30 -2.27 -4.02
N ALA A 164 15.36 -1.43 -3.55
CA ALA A 164 14.40 -1.83 -2.53
C ALA A 164 13.52 -3.01 -2.98
N MET A 165 13.04 -3.00 -4.24
CA MET A 165 12.29 -4.13 -4.81
C MET A 165 13.15 -5.41 -4.87
N ARG A 166 14.37 -5.30 -5.39
CA ARG A 166 15.30 -6.45 -5.52
C ARG A 166 15.57 -7.08 -4.16
N GLU A 167 15.97 -6.28 -3.17
CA GLU A 167 16.28 -6.78 -1.83
C GLU A 167 15.05 -7.38 -1.14
N CYS A 168 13.89 -6.73 -1.25
CA CYS A 168 12.64 -7.22 -0.68
C CYS A 168 12.22 -8.56 -1.29
N PHE A 169 12.15 -8.65 -2.62
CA PHE A 169 11.66 -9.85 -3.28
C PHE A 169 12.67 -11.00 -3.22
N GLN A 170 13.98 -10.74 -3.27
CA GLN A 170 14.98 -11.78 -3.06
C GLN A 170 14.86 -12.37 -1.65
N TYR A 171 14.76 -11.52 -0.62
CA TYR A 171 14.61 -11.96 0.77
C TYR A 171 13.40 -12.86 0.97
N ARG A 172 12.27 -12.50 0.34
CA ARG A 172 11.03 -13.28 0.39
C ARG A 172 11.14 -14.59 -0.39
N ALA A 173 11.74 -14.56 -1.58
CA ALA A 173 11.95 -15.74 -2.41
C ALA A 173 12.83 -16.79 -1.70
N ASP A 174 13.90 -16.35 -1.03
CA ASP A 174 14.78 -17.22 -0.23
C ASP A 174 14.06 -17.91 0.93
N ARG A 175 12.89 -17.40 1.32
CA ARG A 175 12.02 -17.93 2.39
C ARG A 175 10.76 -18.61 1.86
N GLY A 176 10.71 -18.89 0.55
CA GLY A 176 9.59 -19.61 -0.07
C GLY A 176 8.34 -18.76 -0.33
N ALA A 177 8.43 -17.44 -0.19
CA ALA A 177 7.33 -16.51 -0.48
C ALA A 177 7.62 -15.67 -1.73
N ARG A 178 7.96 -16.36 -2.82
CA ARG A 178 8.26 -15.75 -4.12
C ARG A 178 7.02 -15.07 -4.70
N LEU A 179 7.18 -13.85 -5.19
CA LEU A 179 6.11 -13.11 -5.85
C LEU A 179 5.82 -13.70 -7.24
N GLN A 180 4.55 -13.90 -7.58
CA GLN A 180 4.15 -14.46 -8.87
C GLN A 180 4.19 -13.41 -9.97
N VAL A 181 3.64 -12.23 -9.73
CA VAL A 181 3.54 -11.16 -10.73
C VAL A 181 4.01 -9.84 -10.14
N LEU A 182 5.00 -9.23 -10.78
CA LEU A 182 5.36 -7.84 -10.61
C LEU A 182 5.02 -7.10 -11.90
N ASP A 183 4.09 -6.15 -11.81
CA ASP A 183 3.70 -5.27 -12.92
C ASP A 183 4.24 -3.87 -12.66
N LEU A 184 5.02 -3.36 -13.60
CA LEU A 184 5.68 -2.06 -13.54
C LEU A 184 5.26 -1.25 -14.76
N SER A 185 4.34 -0.32 -14.57
CA SER A 185 3.80 0.50 -15.67
C SER A 185 4.15 1.98 -15.49
N MET A 186 4.27 2.68 -16.62
CA MET A 186 4.51 4.13 -16.69
C MET A 186 5.72 4.61 -15.88
N LEU A 187 6.76 3.79 -15.77
CA LEU A 187 7.97 4.16 -15.04
C LEU A 187 8.71 5.29 -15.74
N VAL A 188 8.54 6.51 -15.23
CA VAL A 188 9.29 7.67 -15.71
C VAL A 188 10.72 7.58 -15.18
N ASN A 189 11.59 6.92 -15.95
CA ASN A 189 13.01 6.79 -15.67
C ASN A 189 13.74 8.08 -16.10
N LYS A 190 13.62 9.15 -15.31
CA LYS A 190 14.19 10.46 -15.69
C LYS A 190 15.71 10.49 -15.74
N ASP A 191 16.38 9.59 -15.01
CA ASP A 191 17.83 9.68 -14.78
C ASP A 191 18.60 8.35 -14.94
N LEU A 192 17.95 7.28 -15.40
CA LEU A 192 18.59 5.97 -15.53
C LEU A 192 19.02 5.69 -16.97
N PRO A 193 20.32 5.41 -17.22
CA PRO A 193 20.77 4.86 -18.49
C PRO A 193 20.03 3.55 -18.79
N SER A 194 19.71 3.31 -20.07
CA SER A 194 19.02 2.09 -20.51
C SER A 194 19.73 0.80 -20.07
N GLU A 195 21.07 0.79 -20.08
CA GLU A 195 21.87 -0.34 -19.59
C GLU A 195 21.63 -0.64 -18.10
N THR A 196 21.56 0.40 -17.26
CA THR A 196 21.29 0.28 -15.83
C THR A 196 19.89 -0.28 -15.59
N LEU A 197 18.90 0.22 -16.34
CA LEU A 197 17.53 -0.29 -16.27
C LEU A 197 17.46 -1.77 -16.66
N CYS A 198 18.17 -2.19 -17.71
CA CYS A 198 18.24 -3.59 -18.13
C CYS A 198 18.84 -4.48 -17.05
N GLY A 199 19.86 -3.99 -16.34
CA GLY A 199 20.45 -4.65 -15.17
C GLY A 199 19.42 -4.87 -14.07
N PHE A 200 18.67 -3.83 -13.68
CA PHE A 200 17.63 -3.95 -12.66
C PHE A 200 16.51 -4.90 -13.04
N VAL A 201 16.02 -4.83 -14.29
CA VAL A 201 14.99 -5.73 -14.81
C VAL A 201 15.48 -7.18 -14.79
N ALA A 202 16.75 -7.43 -15.13
CA ALA A 202 17.35 -8.75 -15.08
C ALA A 202 17.44 -9.29 -13.64
N ASP A 203 17.86 -8.46 -12.69
CA ASP A 203 17.91 -8.79 -11.27
C ASP A 203 16.51 -9.14 -10.71
N LEU A 204 15.51 -8.30 -11.00
CA LEU A 204 14.14 -8.52 -10.54
C LEU A 204 13.54 -9.82 -11.07
N ARG A 205 13.83 -10.19 -12.33
CA ARG A 205 13.41 -11.48 -12.91
C ARG A 205 13.93 -12.71 -12.17
N GLN A 206 15.02 -12.58 -11.40
CA GLN A 206 15.52 -13.69 -10.58
C GLN A 206 14.71 -13.84 -9.28
N ALA A 207 14.08 -12.76 -8.82
CA ALA A 207 13.35 -12.71 -7.55
C ALA A 207 11.83 -12.93 -7.69
N VAL A 208 11.26 -12.76 -8.89
CA VAL A 208 9.81 -12.93 -9.17
C VAL A 208 9.57 -13.98 -10.25
N GLU A 209 8.36 -14.55 -10.35
CA GLU A 209 8.05 -15.53 -11.40
C GLU A 209 7.74 -14.86 -12.75
N CYS A 210 7.00 -13.75 -12.74
CA CYS A 210 6.63 -12.98 -13.91
C CYS A 210 6.87 -11.49 -13.64
N LEU A 211 7.70 -10.88 -14.49
CA LEU A 211 7.92 -9.43 -14.50
C LEU A 211 7.32 -8.86 -15.79
N ARG A 212 6.36 -7.95 -15.65
CA ARG A 212 5.79 -7.15 -16.72
C ARG A 212 6.31 -5.73 -16.56
N VAL A 213 6.83 -5.18 -17.66
CA VAL A 213 7.29 -3.80 -17.72
C VAL A 213 6.64 -3.21 -18.96
N GLU A 214 5.80 -2.21 -18.77
CA GLU A 214 5.22 -1.45 -19.86
C GLU A 214 6.07 -0.20 -20.11
N ASP A 215 6.68 -0.15 -21.28
CA ASP A 215 7.38 1.03 -21.76
C ASP A 215 6.35 2.09 -22.22
N ASN A 216 6.50 3.33 -21.75
CA ASN A 216 5.75 4.50 -22.22
C ASN A 216 6.32 5.06 -23.53
#